data_AF-A0A7C5Y0N1-F1
#
_entry.id   AF-A0A7C5Y0N1-F1
#
_cell.length_a   1.000
_cell.length_b   1.000
_cell.length_c   1.000
_cell.angle_alpha   90.00
_cell.angle_beta   90.00
_cell.angle_gamma   90.00
#
_symmetry.space_group_name_H-M   'P 1'
#
loop_
_entity.id
_entity.type
_entity.pdbx_description
1 polymer ?
#
loop_
_entity_poly.entity_id
_entity_poly.type
_entity_poly.pdbx_seq_one_letter_code
_entity_poly.pdbx_strand_id
1 'polypeptide(L)'
;MQRDMDPLAPHNLLLGWIAAIAAVPLTVVMAVIGQGLGAAAGGCAWIGVTLPLQTQPWALVNEPTLNFASTPAANLYWLGALILPGILAFAVVPFVPRSKTVWADLAAVQIAFGMAVGGLGWLPLLDLTDGHLARWLDLHDLPRQLLAVPSLLGAVAALPLIIRLLSFDRAAHRAPSALRRIAV
;
A
#
# COMPACT_ATOMS: atom_id res chain seq x y z
N MET A 1 -29.26 9.82 -11.28
CA MET A 1 -27.91 10.43 -11.41
C MET A 1 -27.31 10.89 -10.08
N GLN A 2 -28.02 11.58 -9.17
CA GLN A 2 -27.40 12.03 -7.90
C GLN A 2 -27.15 10.90 -6.87
N ARG A 3 -27.94 9.80 -6.87
CA ARG A 3 -27.75 8.67 -5.95
C ARG A 3 -26.48 7.85 -6.20
N ASP A 4 -26.02 7.77 -7.45
CA ASP A 4 -24.80 7.02 -7.80
C ASP A 4 -23.52 7.72 -7.31
N MET A 5 -23.66 8.98 -6.89
CA MET A 5 -22.57 9.81 -6.37
C MET A 5 -22.51 9.86 -4.83
N ASP A 6 -23.43 9.18 -4.14
CA ASP A 6 -23.43 9.14 -2.67
C ASP A 6 -22.48 8.04 -2.18
N PRO A 7 -21.35 8.37 -1.54
CA PRO A 7 -20.40 7.39 -1.01
C PRO A 7 -21.00 6.49 0.08
N LEU A 8 -22.05 6.96 0.78
CA LEU A 8 -22.72 6.24 1.85
C LEU A 8 -23.89 5.38 1.35
N ALA A 9 -24.20 5.44 0.05
CA ALA A 9 -25.16 4.52 -0.55
C ALA A 9 -24.73 3.07 -0.25
N PRO A 10 -25.64 2.16 0.16
CA PRO A 10 -25.28 0.80 0.57
C PRO A 10 -24.44 0.05 -0.46
N HIS A 11 -24.71 0.27 -1.75
CA HIS A 11 -23.92 -0.28 -2.84
C HIS A 11 -22.47 0.22 -2.85
N ASN A 12 -22.25 1.53 -2.75
CA ASN A 12 -20.92 2.14 -2.76
C ASN A 12 -20.14 1.77 -1.49
N LEU A 13 -20.83 1.66 -0.36
CA LEU A 13 -20.25 1.21 0.90
C LEU A 13 -19.76 -0.24 0.77
N LEU A 14 -20.60 -1.16 0.27
CA LEU A 14 -20.23 -2.55 -0.01
C LEU A 14 -19.02 -2.64 -0.95
N LEU A 15 -19.03 -1.88 -2.05
CA LEU A 15 -17.89 -1.84 -2.98
C LEU A 15 -16.62 -1.34 -2.28
N GLY A 16 -16.72 -0.31 -1.44
CA GLY A 16 -15.61 0.19 -0.63
C GLY A 16 -14.99 -0.89 0.26
N TRP A 17 -15.82 -1.70 0.94
CA TRP A 17 -15.35 -2.83 1.75
C TRP A 17 -14.68 -3.91 0.89
N ILE A 18 -15.24 -4.25 -0.27
CA ILE A 18 -14.63 -5.20 -1.19
C ILE A 18 -13.25 -4.69 -1.64
N ALA A 19 -13.14 -3.39 -1.95
CA ALA A 19 -11.86 -2.78 -2.31
C ALA A 19 -10.85 -2.84 -1.16
N ALA A 20 -11.29 -2.55 0.07
CA ALA A 20 -10.44 -2.60 1.25
C ALA A 20 -9.92 -4.03 1.51
N ILE A 21 -10.81 -5.03 1.41
CA ILE A 21 -10.45 -6.45 1.54
C ILE A 21 -9.46 -6.85 0.45
N ALA A 22 -9.69 -6.42 -0.80
CA ALA A 22 -8.80 -6.71 -1.92
C ALA A 22 -7.45 -5.97 -1.82
N ALA A 23 -7.41 -4.80 -1.17
CA ALA A 23 -6.19 -4.02 -0.99
C ALA A 23 -5.17 -4.73 -0.10
N VAL A 24 -5.59 -5.57 0.84
CA VAL A 24 -4.69 -6.33 1.73
C VAL A 24 -3.82 -7.33 0.96
N PRO A 25 -4.36 -8.34 0.24
CA PRO A 25 -3.55 -9.25 -0.55
C PRO A 25 -2.81 -8.51 -1.68
N LEU A 26 -3.40 -7.47 -2.26
CA LEU A 26 -2.73 -6.65 -3.26
C LEU A 26 -1.46 -5.99 -2.71
N THR A 27 -1.49 -5.52 -1.47
CA THR A 27 -0.33 -4.92 -0.79
C THR A 27 0.81 -5.92 -0.66
N VAL A 28 0.50 -7.15 -0.25
CA VAL A 28 1.51 -8.22 -0.16
C VAL A 28 2.08 -8.52 -1.55
N VAL A 29 1.23 -8.68 -2.57
CA VAL A 29 1.67 -8.93 -3.95
C VAL A 29 2.57 -7.80 -4.46
N MET A 30 2.21 -6.53 -4.21
CA MET A 30 3.04 -5.38 -4.61
C MET A 30 4.36 -5.35 -3.86
N ALA A 31 4.41 -5.73 -2.59
CA ALA A 31 5.66 -5.84 -1.86
C ALA A 31 6.57 -6.95 -2.44
N VAL A 32 6.01 -8.13 -2.75
CA VAL A 32 6.77 -9.20 -3.41
C VAL A 32 7.31 -8.74 -4.75
N ILE A 33 6.48 -8.03 -5.53
CA ILE A 33 6.90 -7.50 -6.83
C ILE A 33 8.01 -6.48 -6.67
N GLY A 34 7.89 -5.56 -5.72
CA GLY A 34 8.93 -4.57 -5.44
C GLY A 34 10.26 -5.24 -5.07
N GLN A 35 10.23 -6.25 -4.19
CA GLN A 35 11.42 -7.02 -3.82
C GLN A 35 12.04 -7.76 -5.02
N GLY A 36 11.23 -8.43 -5.85
CA GLY A 36 11.70 -9.16 -7.01
C GLY A 36 12.28 -8.24 -8.10
N LEU A 37 11.66 -7.08 -8.36
CA LEU A 37 12.21 -6.05 -9.24
C LEU A 37 13.53 -5.50 -8.71
N GLY A 38 13.64 -5.31 -7.40
CA GLY A 38 14.87 -4.86 -6.76
C GLY A 38 16.01 -5.88 -6.86
N ALA A 39 15.72 -7.16 -6.68
CA ALA A 39 16.70 -8.23 -6.92
C ALA A 39 17.12 -8.32 -8.40
N ALA A 40 16.17 -8.20 -9.33
CA ALA A 40 16.47 -8.20 -10.75
C ALA A 40 17.41 -7.03 -11.13
N ALA A 41 17.20 -5.85 -10.54
CA ALA A 41 18.11 -4.71 -10.69
C ALA A 41 19.51 -4.96 -10.12
N GLY A 42 19.63 -5.84 -9.12
CA GLY A 42 20.90 -6.32 -8.56
C GLY A 42 21.57 -7.44 -9.36
N GLY A 43 20.96 -7.92 -10.44
CA GLY A 43 21.51 -8.98 -11.30
C GLY A 43 20.97 -10.39 -11.01
N CYS A 44 19.98 -10.54 -10.15
CA CYS A 44 19.32 -11.83 -9.94
C CYS A 44 18.35 -12.17 -11.08
N ALA A 45 18.15 -13.46 -11.34
CA ALA A 45 17.04 -13.90 -12.20
C ALA A 45 15.81 -14.16 -11.34
N TRP A 46 14.67 -13.54 -11.64
CA TRP A 46 13.42 -13.83 -10.94
C TRP A 46 12.95 -15.25 -11.25
N ILE A 47 12.70 -16.07 -10.22
CA ILE A 47 12.18 -17.44 -10.37
C ILE A 47 10.70 -17.54 -9.97
N GLY A 48 10.26 -16.81 -8.94
CA GLY A 48 8.87 -16.90 -8.50
C GLY A 48 8.53 -16.06 -7.27
N VAL A 49 7.40 -16.40 -6.65
CA VAL A 49 6.91 -15.76 -5.45
C VAL A 49 6.60 -16.81 -4.40
N THR A 50 6.92 -16.53 -3.14
CA THR A 50 6.41 -17.25 -1.98
C THR A 50 5.62 -16.27 -1.12
N LEU A 51 4.53 -16.73 -0.54
CA LEU A 51 3.69 -15.92 0.34
C LEU A 51 3.59 -16.54 1.74
N PRO A 52 4.69 -16.88 2.43
CA PRO A 52 4.62 -17.16 3.85
C PRO A 52 4.17 -15.88 4.55
N LEU A 53 2.91 -15.84 4.98
CA LEU A 53 2.32 -14.67 5.66
C LEU A 53 3.00 -14.35 7.01
N GLN A 54 3.86 -15.24 7.50
CA GLN A 54 4.48 -15.15 8.83
C GLN A 54 5.97 -14.80 8.79
N THR A 55 6.65 -14.98 7.65
CA THR A 55 8.09 -14.76 7.53
C THR A 55 8.40 -14.12 6.18
N GLN A 56 9.38 -13.23 6.14
CA GLN A 56 9.95 -12.68 4.91
C GLN A 56 11.35 -13.27 4.74
N PRO A 57 11.95 -13.28 3.52
CA PRO A 57 11.55 -12.64 2.26
C PRO A 57 10.49 -13.41 1.44
N TRP A 58 9.92 -12.75 0.43
CA TRP A 58 8.80 -13.28 -0.37
C TRP A 58 9.14 -13.54 -1.84
N ALA A 59 10.03 -12.77 -2.46
CA ALA A 59 10.43 -13.05 -3.84
C ALA A 59 11.45 -14.20 -3.90
N LEU A 60 11.25 -15.15 -4.82
CA LEU A 60 12.23 -16.19 -5.15
C LEU A 60 13.08 -15.76 -6.31
N VAL A 61 14.39 -15.74 -6.10
CA VAL A 61 15.37 -15.25 -7.07
C VAL A 61 16.55 -16.19 -7.15
N ASN A 62 17.12 -16.33 -8.35
CA ASN A 62 18.40 -16.97 -8.56
C ASN A 62 19.48 -15.93 -8.32
N GLU A 63 20.30 -16.14 -7.29
CA GLU A 63 21.34 -15.20 -6.93
C GLU A 63 22.59 -15.41 -7.81
N PRO A 64 23.25 -14.33 -8.25
CA PRO A 64 24.47 -14.44 -9.05
C PRO A 64 25.67 -14.95 -8.22
N THR A 65 25.63 -14.77 -6.90
CA THR A 65 26.66 -15.23 -5.96
C THR A 65 26.01 -15.71 -4.67
N LEU A 66 26.66 -16.63 -3.96
CA LEU A 66 26.17 -17.16 -2.67
C LEU A 66 26.03 -16.11 -1.56
N ASN A 67 26.66 -14.94 -1.72
CA ASN A 67 26.64 -13.85 -0.76
C ASN A 67 25.91 -12.61 -1.29
N PHE A 68 25.09 -12.74 -2.34
CA PHE A 68 24.45 -11.60 -3.00
C PHE A 68 23.74 -10.69 -1.99
N ALA A 69 22.99 -11.27 -1.06
CA ALA A 69 22.20 -10.57 -0.05
C ALA A 69 23.02 -9.62 0.86
N SER A 70 24.33 -9.84 1.03
CA SER A 70 25.23 -8.96 1.79
C SER A 70 25.97 -7.95 0.91
N THR A 71 25.76 -7.95 -0.40
CA THR A 71 26.43 -7.01 -1.32
C THR A 71 25.64 -5.72 -1.48
N PRO A 72 26.29 -4.60 -1.87
CA PRO A 72 25.58 -3.36 -2.18
C PRO A 72 24.52 -3.50 -3.29
N ALA A 73 24.67 -4.47 -4.19
CA ALA A 73 23.71 -4.74 -5.26
C ALA A 73 22.36 -5.25 -4.74
N ALA A 74 22.31 -5.83 -3.54
CA ALA A 74 21.08 -6.33 -2.91
C ALA A 74 20.27 -5.23 -2.20
N ASN A 75 20.71 -3.97 -2.17
CA ASN A 75 19.96 -2.91 -1.49
C ASN A 75 18.51 -2.79 -1.96
N LEU A 76 18.29 -2.88 -3.28
CA LEU A 76 16.93 -2.83 -3.81
C LEU A 76 16.15 -4.13 -3.58
N TYR A 77 16.81 -5.28 -3.44
CA TYR A 77 16.16 -6.50 -3.00
C TYR A 77 15.56 -6.34 -1.60
N TRP A 78 16.32 -5.76 -0.67
CA TRP A 78 15.83 -5.52 0.69
C TRP A 78 14.74 -4.44 0.76
N LEU A 79 14.97 -3.31 0.11
CA LEU A 79 14.08 -2.13 0.21
C LEU A 79 12.91 -2.17 -0.77
N GLY A 80 12.97 -3.00 -1.81
CA GLY A 80 11.96 -3.07 -2.86
C GLY A 80 10.56 -3.36 -2.34
N ALA A 81 10.45 -4.19 -1.30
CA ALA A 81 9.21 -4.50 -0.59
C ALA A 81 8.53 -3.28 0.05
N LEU A 82 9.28 -2.21 0.29
CA LEU A 82 8.78 -0.94 0.83
C LEU A 82 8.64 0.12 -0.25
N ILE A 83 9.58 0.16 -1.21
CA ILE A 83 9.61 1.17 -2.27
C ILE A 83 8.35 1.09 -3.13
N LEU A 84 7.98 -0.09 -3.63
CA LEU A 84 6.82 -0.19 -4.54
C LEU A 84 5.49 0.13 -3.83
N PRO A 85 5.18 -0.43 -2.65
CA PRO A 85 4.02 0.03 -1.88
C PRO A 85 4.09 1.52 -1.54
N GLY A 86 5.26 2.05 -1.20
CA GLY A 86 5.43 3.48 -0.94
C GLY A 86 5.08 4.36 -2.13
N ILE A 87 5.59 4.02 -3.32
CA ILE A 87 5.24 4.71 -4.56
C ILE A 87 3.72 4.69 -4.76
N LEU A 88 3.07 3.53 -4.61
CA LEU A 88 1.63 3.42 -4.80
C LEU A 88 0.83 4.20 -3.74
N ALA A 89 1.26 4.19 -2.48
CA ALA A 89 0.63 4.93 -1.40
C ALA A 89 0.61 6.45 -1.68
N PHE A 90 1.72 6.99 -2.20
CA PHE A 90 1.84 8.41 -2.51
C PHE A 90 1.32 8.80 -3.90
N ALA A 91 1.37 7.89 -4.89
CA ALA A 91 1.11 8.25 -6.28
C ALA A 91 -0.34 7.99 -6.73
N VAL A 92 -1.04 7.01 -6.16
CA VAL A 92 -2.37 6.61 -6.65
C VAL A 92 -3.36 7.77 -6.59
N VAL A 93 -3.46 8.47 -5.46
CA VAL A 93 -4.44 9.56 -5.30
C VAL A 93 -4.14 10.84 -6.08
N PRO A 94 -2.89 11.35 -6.17
CA PRO A 94 -2.60 12.56 -6.94
C PRO A 94 -2.53 12.32 -8.46
N PHE A 95 -2.14 11.13 -8.92
CA PHE A 95 -1.88 10.89 -10.35
C PHE A 95 -2.94 10.03 -11.06
N VAL A 96 -3.79 9.29 -10.35
CA VAL A 96 -4.93 8.64 -11.01
C VAL A 96 -5.93 9.73 -11.41
N PRO A 97 -6.27 9.86 -12.71
CA PRO A 97 -7.21 10.85 -13.19
C PRO A 97 -8.51 10.78 -12.38
N ARG A 98 -9.07 11.95 -12.01
CA ARG A 98 -10.35 12.02 -11.29
C ARG A 98 -11.38 11.16 -12.03
N SER A 99 -11.84 10.09 -11.38
CA SER A 99 -12.80 9.22 -12.01
C SER A 99 -14.14 9.93 -12.16
N LYS A 100 -14.91 9.54 -13.18
CA LYS A 100 -16.30 9.99 -13.33
C LYS A 100 -17.25 9.24 -12.40
N THR A 101 -16.76 8.25 -11.65
CA THR A 101 -17.56 7.37 -10.79
C THR A 101 -17.01 7.33 -9.38
N VAL A 102 -17.89 7.38 -8.38
CA VAL A 102 -17.51 7.30 -6.96
C VAL A 102 -16.81 5.99 -6.64
N TRP A 103 -17.20 4.90 -7.28
CA TRP A 103 -16.54 3.62 -7.09
C TRP A 103 -15.04 3.67 -7.40
N ALA A 104 -14.64 4.17 -8.57
CA ALA A 104 -13.22 4.20 -8.92
C ALA A 104 -12.38 5.08 -7.98
N ASP A 105 -12.97 6.16 -7.47
CA ASP A 105 -12.33 7.01 -6.46
C ASP A 105 -12.21 6.29 -5.11
N LEU A 106 -13.24 5.56 -4.67
CA LEU A 106 -13.18 4.73 -3.47
C LEU A 106 -12.15 3.61 -3.62
N ALA A 107 -12.11 2.92 -4.76
CA ALA A 107 -11.13 1.88 -5.04
C ALA A 107 -9.70 2.42 -4.97
N ALA A 108 -9.45 3.57 -5.62
CA ALA A 108 -8.13 4.22 -5.59
C ALA A 108 -7.72 4.59 -4.16
N VAL A 109 -8.63 5.15 -3.37
CA VAL A 109 -8.37 5.48 -1.96
C VAL A 109 -8.07 4.23 -1.14
N GLN A 110 -8.84 3.15 -1.30
CA GLN A 110 -8.63 1.92 -0.54
C GLN A 110 -7.32 1.22 -0.92
N ILE A 111 -6.95 1.21 -2.20
CA ILE A 111 -5.64 0.71 -2.65
C ILE A 111 -4.51 1.55 -2.03
N ALA A 112 -4.57 2.88 -2.15
CA ALA A 112 -3.55 3.76 -1.58
C ALA A 112 -3.45 3.59 -0.06
N PHE A 113 -4.58 3.40 0.62
CA PHE A 113 -4.63 3.20 2.06
C PHE A 113 -4.06 1.84 2.46
N GLY A 114 -4.36 0.77 1.72
CA GLY A 114 -3.74 -0.54 1.91
C GLY A 114 -2.23 -0.49 1.74
N MET A 115 -1.73 0.24 0.74
CA MET A 115 -0.29 0.42 0.53
C MET A 115 0.37 1.25 1.66
N ALA A 116 -0.32 2.29 2.14
CA ALA A 116 0.18 3.12 3.23
C ALA A 116 0.21 2.36 4.57
N VAL A 117 -0.91 1.74 4.97
CA VAL A 117 -1.04 1.09 6.28
C VAL A 117 -0.48 -0.32 6.27
N GLY A 118 -0.86 -1.13 5.28
CA GLY A 118 -0.31 -2.47 5.13
C GLY A 118 1.15 -2.40 4.73
N GLY A 119 1.44 -1.75 3.59
CA GLY A 119 2.74 -1.80 2.93
C GLY A 119 3.85 -1.07 3.67
N LEU A 120 3.59 0.16 4.13
CA LEU A 120 4.58 0.94 4.89
C LEU A 120 4.40 0.81 6.40
N GLY A 121 3.16 0.74 6.88
CA GLY A 121 2.84 0.67 8.31
C GLY A 121 3.19 -0.67 8.95
N TRP A 122 2.68 -1.75 8.38
CA TRP A 122 2.65 -3.07 9.01
C TRP A 122 3.74 -4.02 8.50
N LEU A 123 3.99 -4.07 7.18
CA LEU A 123 4.98 -4.99 6.59
C LEU A 123 6.39 -4.95 7.20
N PRO A 124 6.98 -3.78 7.51
CA PRO A 124 8.31 -3.73 8.12
C PRO A 124 8.34 -4.28 9.55
N LEU A 125 7.18 -4.47 10.19
CA LEU A 125 7.03 -4.91 11.57
C LEU A 125 6.66 -6.39 11.70
N LEU A 126 6.41 -7.10 10.58
CA LEU A 126 6.00 -8.50 10.56
C LEU A 126 7.04 -9.44 11.18
N ASP A 127 8.33 -9.16 10.94
CA ASP A 127 9.44 -9.91 11.50
C ASP A 127 10.57 -8.96 11.91
N LEU A 128 10.67 -8.70 13.22
CA LEU A 128 11.66 -7.79 13.79
C LEU A 128 13.06 -8.42 13.92
N THR A 129 13.17 -9.72 13.64
CA THR A 129 14.40 -10.50 13.77
C THR A 129 15.05 -10.79 12.43
N ASP A 130 14.27 -11.26 11.45
CA ASP A 130 14.75 -11.69 10.14
C ASP A 130 13.97 -11.06 8.98
N GLY A 131 13.08 -10.10 9.26
CA GLY A 131 12.36 -9.36 8.23
C GLY A 131 13.29 -8.53 7.35
N HIS A 132 12.85 -8.27 6.12
CA HIS A 132 13.67 -7.62 5.09
C HIS A 132 14.33 -6.31 5.56
N LEU A 133 13.59 -5.43 6.23
CA LEU A 133 14.13 -4.17 6.72
C LEU A 133 15.04 -4.38 7.95
N ALA A 134 14.65 -5.24 8.89
CA ALA A 134 15.47 -5.53 10.07
C ALA A 134 16.84 -6.09 9.66
N ARG A 135 16.84 -7.05 8.73
CA ARG A 135 18.05 -7.66 8.19
C ARG A 135 18.92 -6.65 7.44
N TRP A 136 18.30 -5.78 6.63
CA TRP A 136 19.01 -4.73 5.92
C TRP A 136 19.68 -3.73 6.87
N LEU A 137 18.99 -3.33 7.95
CA LEU A 137 19.55 -2.45 8.97
C LEU A 137 20.74 -3.11 9.67
N ASP A 138 20.60 -4.37 10.08
CA ASP A 138 21.67 -5.12 10.73
C ASP A 138 22.89 -5.29 9.80
N LEU A 139 22.68 -5.56 8.50
CA LEU A 139 23.76 -5.65 7.50
C LEU A 139 24.53 -4.33 7.27
N HIS A 140 23.92 -3.20 7.60
CA HIS A 140 24.50 -1.87 7.43
C HIS A 140 24.90 -1.23 8.77
N ASP A 141 24.90 -1.99 9.87
CA ASP A 141 25.18 -1.50 11.22
C ASP A 141 24.31 -0.29 11.61
N LEU A 142 23.05 -0.27 11.16
CA LEU A 142 22.12 0.83 11.39
C LEU A 142 21.23 0.59 12.62
N PRO A 143 20.81 1.68 13.31
CA PRO A 143 19.96 1.57 14.49
C PRO A 143 18.58 0.99 14.16
N ARG A 144 18.15 -0.02 14.93
CA ARG A 144 16.84 -0.68 14.77
C ARG A 144 15.64 0.26 14.96
N GLN A 145 15.81 1.41 15.60
CA GLN A 145 14.79 2.45 15.71
C GLN A 145 14.31 2.94 14.34
N LEU A 146 15.11 2.78 13.29
CA LEU A 146 14.74 3.12 11.92
C LEU A 146 13.62 2.24 11.35
N LEU A 147 13.28 1.11 11.99
CA LEU A 147 12.09 0.32 11.67
C LEU A 147 10.78 1.14 11.79
N ALA A 148 10.77 2.22 12.58
CA ALA A 148 9.61 3.09 12.71
C ALA A 148 9.43 4.05 11.52
N VAL A 149 10.48 4.29 10.72
CA VAL A 149 10.45 5.29 9.63
C VAL A 149 9.39 4.95 8.57
N PRO A 150 9.31 3.72 8.03
CA PRO A 150 8.25 3.39 7.08
C PRO A 150 6.86 3.55 7.70
N SER A 151 6.67 3.19 8.97
CA SER A 151 5.36 3.36 9.63
C SER A 151 4.96 4.83 9.76
N LEU A 152 5.92 5.73 10.04
CA LEU A 152 5.68 7.18 10.01
C LEU A 152 5.34 7.67 8.61
N LEU A 153 6.05 7.19 7.57
CA LEU A 153 5.74 7.52 6.18
C LEU A 153 4.35 7.02 5.77
N GLY A 154 3.96 5.82 6.21
CA GLY A 154 2.62 5.26 6.04
C GLY A 154 1.55 6.14 6.69
N ALA A 155 1.79 6.62 7.91
CA ALA A 155 0.89 7.55 8.58
C ALA A 155 0.74 8.87 7.80
N VAL A 156 1.85 9.43 7.31
CA VAL A 156 1.84 10.64 6.48
C VAL A 156 1.08 10.41 5.17
N ALA A 157 1.30 9.27 4.51
CA ALA A 157 0.60 8.91 3.28
C ALA A 157 -0.92 8.70 3.49
N ALA A 158 -1.33 8.24 4.67
CA ALA A 158 -2.74 8.02 4.99
C ALA A 158 -3.53 9.33 5.22
N LEU A 159 -2.89 10.41 5.69
CA LEU A 159 -3.55 11.69 5.96
C LEU A 159 -4.35 12.25 4.78
N PRO A 160 -3.79 12.44 3.56
CA PRO A 160 -4.55 12.95 2.42
C PRO A 160 -5.72 12.02 2.02
N LEU A 161 -5.59 10.71 2.26
CA LEU A 161 -6.64 9.73 1.98
C LEU A 161 -7.83 9.91 2.91
N ILE A 162 -7.55 10.07 4.21
CA ILE A 162 -8.57 10.35 5.23
C ILE A 162 -9.26 11.68 4.92
N ILE A 163 -8.49 12.72 4.57
CA ILE A 163 -9.04 14.02 4.17
C ILE A 163 -9.96 13.87 2.94
N ARG A 164 -9.57 13.06 1.95
CA ARG A 164 -10.39 12.80 0.75
C ARG A 164 -11.69 12.08 1.11
N LEU A 165 -11.66 11.08 1.99
CA LEU A 165 -12.87 10.39 2.48
C LEU A 165 -13.79 11.34 3.25
N LEU A 166 -13.24 12.18 4.13
CA LEU A 166 -14.02 13.20 4.85
C LEU A 166 -14.62 14.25 3.89
N SER A 167 -13.94 14.55 2.79
CA SER A 167 -14.48 15.46 1.77
C SER A 167 -15.68 14.87 1.05
N PHE A 168 -15.68 13.55 0.80
CA PHE A 168 -16.83 12.83 0.23
C PHE A 168 -18.03 12.87 1.18
N ASP A 169 -17.81 12.61 2.46
CA ASP A 169 -18.85 12.66 3.48
C ASP A 169 -19.49 14.07 3.59
N ARG A 170 -18.66 15.12 3.63
CA ARG A 170 -19.14 16.51 3.64
C ARG A 170 -19.90 16.87 2.37
N ALA A 171 -19.47 16.39 1.21
CA ALA A 171 -20.15 16.66 -0.06
C ALA A 171 -21.54 16.00 -0.10
N ALA A 172 -21.66 14.78 0.41
CA ALA A 172 -22.94 14.08 0.54
C ALA A 172 -23.91 14.82 1.47
N HIS A 173 -23.43 15.32 2.63
CA HIS A 173 -24.24 16.05 3.59
C HIS A 173 -24.63 17.48 3.16
N ARG A 174 -23.86 18.11 2.25
CA ARG A 174 -24.16 19.44 1.69
C ARG A 174 -25.07 19.39 0.47
N ALA A 175 -25.33 18.21 -0.10
CA ALA A 175 -26.29 18.08 -1.19
C ALA A 175 -27.67 18.56 -0.69
N PRO A 176 -28.24 19.63 -1.28
CA PRO A 176 -29.46 20.22 -0.75
C PRO A 176 -30.56 19.16 -0.79
N SER A 177 -31.15 18.95 0.39
CA SER A 177 -32.32 18.14 0.63
C SER A 177 -33.56 18.72 -0.08
N ALA A 178 -33.56 18.72 -1.41
CA ALA A 178 -34.71 19.10 -2.23
C ALA A 178 -35.91 18.17 -2.00
N LEU A 179 -35.70 17.01 -1.35
CA LEU A 179 -36.73 16.03 -1.01
C LEU A 179 -37.29 16.15 0.43
N ARG A 180 -36.74 17.02 1.30
CA ARG A 180 -37.35 17.27 2.64
C ARG A 180 -38.50 18.27 2.62
N ARG A 181 -38.79 18.92 1.48
CA ARG A 181 -39.87 19.91 1.33
C ARG A 181 -41.16 19.39 0.69
N ILE A 182 -41.25 18.10 0.35
CA ILE A 182 -42.48 17.48 -0.18
C ILE A 182 -43.11 16.51 0.84
N ALA A 183 -42.58 16.48 2.07
CA ALA A 183 -43.07 15.64 3.16
C ALA A 183 -43.45 16.46 4.41
N VAL A 184 -43.99 17.66 4.20
CA VAL A 184 -44.79 18.42 5.17
C VAL A 184 -46.03 18.93 4.44
#